data_AF-A0A9X5X633-F1
#
_entry.id   AF-A0A9X5X633-F1
#
_cell.length_a   1.000
_cell.length_b   1.000
_cell.length_c   1.000
_cell.angle_alpha   90.00
_cell.angle_beta   90.00
_cell.angle_gamma   90.00
#
_symmetry.space_group_name_H-M   'P 1'
#
loop_
_entity.id
_entity.type
_entity.pdbx_description
1 polymer ?
#
loop_
_entity_poly.entity_id
_entity_poly.type
_entity_poly.pdbx_seq_one_letter_code
_entity_poly.pdbx_strand_id
1 'polypeptide(L)'
;LQGVVSSGSDIERVYVSSVAAGTYAFACSTNNNRPCGGARGMFCNHIRALINEAVLQYGAERVARYLRVELADGEPSGQTIAHAMDHTRPAQGDTKAAAPVFSRFLRHLAYLELAPTTAPLPEMQWFPPTRAVA
;
A
#
# COMPACT_ATOMS: atom_id res chain seq x y z
N LEU A 1 -4.33 -3.99 -2.71
CA LEU A 1 -3.43 -3.04 -2.02
C LEU A 1 -2.11 -2.97 -2.78
N GLN A 2 -1.63 -1.79 -3.13
CA GLN A 2 -0.42 -1.60 -3.93
C GLN A 2 0.31 -0.34 -3.44
N GLY A 3 1.64 -0.35 -3.49
CA GLY A 3 2.41 0.84 -3.12
C GLY A 3 3.90 0.66 -3.31
N VAL A 4 4.61 1.78 -3.14
CA VAL A 4 6.06 1.84 -3.10
C VAL A 4 6.50 1.93 -1.64
N VAL A 5 7.42 1.07 -1.24
CA VAL A 5 7.94 1.00 0.11
C VAL A 5 9.47 1.09 0.10
N SER A 6 10.01 1.66 1.18
CA SER A 6 11.45 1.76 1.36
C SER A 6 12.11 0.38 1.39
N SER A 7 13.33 0.31 0.87
CA SER A 7 14.22 -0.85 0.98
C SER A 7 14.65 -1.15 2.42
N GLY A 8 14.68 -0.12 3.29
CA GLY A 8 15.25 -0.20 4.65
C GLY A 8 16.76 -0.42 4.71
N SER A 9 17.34 -1.06 3.70
CA SER A 9 18.77 -1.42 3.59
C SER A 9 19.60 -0.48 2.72
N ASP A 10 18.94 0.33 1.90
CA ASP A 10 19.55 1.16 0.86
C ASP A 10 18.58 2.29 0.52
N ILE A 11 19.00 3.55 0.71
CA ILE A 11 18.15 4.72 0.53
C ILE A 11 17.83 4.99 -0.94
N GLU A 12 18.67 4.53 -1.87
CA GLU A 12 18.48 4.73 -3.31
C GLU A 12 17.54 3.69 -3.92
N ARG A 13 17.15 2.68 -3.14
CA ARG A 13 16.32 1.57 -3.61
C ARG A 13 14.94 1.59 -2.97
N VAL A 14 13.93 1.42 -3.80
CA VAL A 14 12.56 1.19 -3.36
C VAL A 14 12.01 -0.10 -3.95
N TYR A 15 11.01 -0.66 -3.25
CA TYR A 15 10.28 -1.84 -3.69
C TYR A 15 8.85 -1.46 -4.04
N VAL A 16 8.36 -2.05 -5.11
CA VAL A 16 6.96 -2.01 -5.47
C VAL A 16 6.31 -3.30 -4.99
N SER A 17 5.39 -3.17 -4.04
CA SER A 17 4.70 -4.29 -3.42
C SER A 17 3.22 -4.25 -3.72
N SER A 18 2.61 -5.43 -3.86
CA SER A 18 1.18 -5.56 -4.13
C SER A 18 0.60 -6.83 -3.52
N VAL A 19 -0.66 -6.72 -3.09
CA VAL A 19 -1.50 -7.81 -2.59
C VAL A 19 -2.90 -7.65 -3.20
N ALA A 20 -3.39 -8.68 -3.89
CA ALA A 20 -4.75 -8.71 -4.42
C ALA A 20 -5.78 -8.89 -3.30
N ALA A 21 -6.94 -8.22 -3.39
CA ALA A 21 -8.02 -8.42 -2.42
C ALA A 21 -8.68 -9.79 -2.62
N GLY A 22 -9.02 -10.48 -1.52
CA GLY A 22 -9.69 -11.78 -1.52
C GLY A 22 -8.80 -12.98 -1.84
N THR A 23 -7.98 -12.92 -2.90
CA THR A 23 -7.05 -14.02 -3.23
C THR A 23 -5.71 -13.89 -2.54
N TYR A 24 -5.38 -12.69 -2.06
CA TYR A 24 -4.12 -12.32 -1.42
C TYR A 24 -2.88 -12.61 -2.27
N ALA A 25 -3.06 -12.85 -3.57
CA ALA A 25 -1.96 -13.05 -4.51
C ALA A 25 -1.03 -11.85 -4.45
N PHE A 26 0.26 -12.11 -4.28
CA PHE A 26 1.23 -11.08 -3.92
C PHE A 26 2.39 -11.00 -4.90
N ALA A 27 2.93 -9.80 -5.06
CA ALA A 27 4.15 -9.57 -5.82
C ALA A 27 4.98 -8.45 -5.18
N CYS A 28 6.30 -8.60 -5.24
CA CYS A 28 7.25 -7.62 -4.76
C CYS A 28 8.50 -7.63 -5.65
N SER A 29 8.86 -6.48 -6.19
CA SER A 29 10.07 -6.28 -6.98
C SER A 29 10.67 -4.90 -6.68
N THR A 30 11.94 -4.71 -7.03
CA THR A 30 12.57 -3.38 -6.98
C THR A 30 12.00 -2.46 -8.07
N ASN A 31 12.26 -1.17 -7.99
CA ASN A 31 11.94 -0.18 -9.03
C ASN A 31 12.54 -0.47 -10.42
N ASN A 32 13.64 -1.22 -10.50
CA ASN A 32 14.22 -1.73 -11.76
C ASN A 32 13.77 -3.17 -12.10
N ASN A 33 12.64 -3.61 -11.54
CA ASN A 33 11.97 -4.88 -11.82
C ASN A 33 12.76 -6.15 -11.43
N ARG A 34 13.76 -6.04 -10.54
CA ARG A 34 14.44 -7.21 -9.97
C ARG A 34 13.52 -7.88 -8.93
N PRO A 35 13.30 -9.21 -8.99
CA PRO A 35 12.49 -9.91 -8.01
C PRO A 35 12.98 -9.71 -6.57
N CYS A 36 12.05 -9.54 -5.63
CA CYS A 36 12.39 -9.46 -4.21
C CYS A 36 12.81 -10.82 -3.67
N GLY A 37 14.04 -10.95 -3.14
CA GLY A 37 14.57 -12.20 -2.61
C GLY A 37 13.77 -12.76 -1.42
N GLY A 38 13.08 -11.91 -0.67
CA GLY A 38 12.24 -12.31 0.47
C GLY A 38 10.82 -12.71 0.09
N ALA A 39 10.38 -12.49 -1.15
CA ALA A 39 9.01 -12.78 -1.60
C ALA A 39 8.92 -14.19 -2.23
N ARG A 40 9.53 -15.19 -1.60
CA ARG A 40 9.57 -16.58 -2.09
C ARG A 40 8.54 -17.41 -1.35
N GLY A 41 7.31 -17.43 -1.86
CA GLY A 41 6.22 -18.26 -1.31
C GLY A 41 5.59 -17.74 -0.01
N MET A 42 5.99 -16.57 0.48
CA MET A 42 5.36 -15.88 1.61
C MET A 42 5.48 -14.37 1.49
N PHE A 43 4.71 -13.65 2.31
CA PHE A 43 4.82 -12.20 2.41
C PHE A 43 6.17 -11.76 2.96
N CYS A 44 6.93 -11.04 2.13
CA CYS A 44 8.18 -10.42 2.57
C CYS A 44 7.95 -9.21 3.48
N ASN A 45 9.00 -8.72 4.12
CA ASN A 45 8.92 -7.54 5.00
C ASN A 45 8.40 -6.28 4.29
N HIS A 46 8.64 -6.13 2.98
CA HIS A 46 8.10 -5.01 2.19
C HIS A 46 6.58 -5.07 2.05
N ILE A 47 6.00 -6.26 1.89
CA ILE A 47 4.54 -6.45 1.84
C ILE A 47 3.93 -6.17 3.22
N ARG A 48 4.57 -6.64 4.29
CA ARG A 48 4.13 -6.35 5.67
C ARG A 48 4.19 -4.85 5.98
N ALA A 49 5.25 -4.17 5.56
CA ALA A 49 5.38 -2.72 5.67
C ALA A 49 4.27 -2.01 4.88
N LEU A 50 3.98 -2.42 3.64
CA LEU A 50 2.88 -1.86 2.84
C LEU A 50 1.52 -1.98 3.56
N ILE A 51 1.25 -3.12 4.19
CA ILE A 51 0.00 -3.33 4.95
C ILE A 51 -0.04 -2.41 6.18
N ASN A 52 1.06 -2.29 6.92
CA ASN A 52 1.15 -1.39 8.06
C ASN A 52 0.92 0.07 7.66
N GLU A 53 1.54 0.54 6.57
CA GLU A 53 1.34 1.90 6.06
C GLU A 53 -0.10 2.13 5.60
N ALA A 54 -0.74 1.12 4.99
CA ALA A 54 -2.14 1.21 4.64
C ALA A 54 -3.03 1.35 5.88
N VAL A 55 -2.73 0.60 6.95
CA VAL A 55 -3.46 0.70 8.22
C VAL A 55 -3.24 2.07 8.86
N LEU A 56 -2.02 2.60 8.84
CA LEU A 56 -1.69 3.92 9.36
C LEU A 56 -2.46 5.03 8.62
N GLN A 57 -2.57 4.94 7.29
CA GLN A 57 -3.21 5.97 6.47
C GLN A 57 -4.74 5.87 6.42
N TYR A 58 -5.28 4.66 6.42
CA TYR A 58 -6.70 4.43 6.11
C TYR A 58 -7.50 3.83 7.26
N GLY A 59 -6.85 3.39 8.33
CA GLY A 59 -7.45 2.69 9.46
C GLY A 59 -7.58 1.18 9.21
N ALA A 60 -7.41 0.39 10.27
CA ALA A 60 -7.31 -1.06 10.17
C ALA A 60 -8.59 -1.74 9.67
N GLU A 61 -9.76 -1.32 10.16
CA GLU A 61 -11.06 -1.87 9.73
C GLU A 61 -11.31 -1.69 8.23
N ARG A 62 -11.00 -0.49 7.70
CA ARG A 62 -11.19 -0.17 6.29
C ARG A 62 -10.27 -1.03 5.42
N VAL A 63 -9.03 -1.21 5.85
CA VAL A 63 -8.05 -2.07 5.15
C VAL A 63 -8.49 -3.53 5.18
N ALA A 64 -8.89 -4.06 6.34
CA ALA A 64 -9.38 -5.43 6.49
C ALA A 64 -10.59 -5.70 5.58
N ARG A 65 -11.59 -4.80 5.61
CA ARG A 65 -12.77 -4.88 4.75
C ARG A 65 -12.42 -4.83 3.27
N TYR A 66 -11.56 -3.90 2.86
CA TYR A 66 -11.14 -3.77 1.45
C TYR A 66 -10.42 -5.04 0.97
N LEU A 67 -9.54 -5.60 1.81
CA LEU A 67 -8.81 -6.82 1.49
C LEU A 67 -9.67 -8.07 1.59
N ARG A 68 -10.87 -8.00 2.21
CA ARG A 68 -11.78 -9.12 2.49
C ARG A 68 -11.23 -10.10 3.53
N VAL A 69 -10.48 -9.57 4.49
CA VAL A 69 -9.91 -10.36 5.59
C VAL A 69 -10.95 -10.49 6.69
N GLU A 70 -11.31 -11.72 7.00
CA GLU A 70 -12.06 -12.05 8.22
C GLU A 70 -11.07 -12.15 9.38
N LEU A 71 -11.25 -11.30 10.37
CA LEU A 71 -10.45 -11.30 11.59
C LEU A 71 -11.28 -11.95 12.70
N ALA A 72 -10.66 -12.83 13.47
CA ALA A 72 -11.24 -13.33 14.72
C ALA A 72 -11.35 -12.17 15.74
N ASP A 73 -12.10 -12.40 16.82
CA ASP A 73 -12.33 -11.39 17.87
C ASP A 73 -11.02 -10.74 18.34
N GLY A 74 -10.95 -9.42 18.24
CA GLY A 74 -9.78 -8.61 18.60
C GLY A 74 -9.65 -7.33 17.76
N GLU A 75 -8.77 -6.43 18.21
CA GLU A 75 -8.51 -5.17 17.51
C GLU A 75 -7.77 -5.41 16.17
N PRO A 76 -8.29 -4.93 15.03
CA PRO A 76 -7.65 -5.08 13.74
C PRO A 76 -6.34 -4.27 13.70
N SER A 77 -5.27 -4.90 13.22
CA SER A 77 -3.95 -4.26 13.05
C SER A 77 -3.29 -4.76 11.77
N GLY A 78 -2.24 -4.08 11.31
CA GLY A 78 -1.50 -4.53 10.12
C GLY A 78 -0.90 -5.93 10.31
N GLN A 79 -0.51 -6.28 11.54
CA GLN A 79 0.01 -7.60 11.89
C GLN A 79 -1.05 -8.69 11.82
N THR A 80 -2.23 -8.48 12.43
CA THR A 80 -3.32 -9.46 12.42
C THR A 80 -3.89 -9.64 11.02
N ILE A 81 -3.99 -8.57 10.24
CA ILE A 81 -4.38 -8.60 8.82
C ILE A 81 -3.35 -9.40 8.00
N ALA A 82 -2.06 -9.10 8.12
CA ALA A 82 -1.02 -9.81 7.38
C ALA A 82 -0.99 -11.30 7.72
N HIS A 83 -1.11 -11.64 9.00
CA HIS A 83 -1.13 -13.02 9.48
C HIS A 83 -2.33 -13.80 8.95
N ALA A 84 -3.54 -13.23 9.02
CA ALA A 84 -4.76 -13.87 8.51
C ALA A 84 -4.67 -14.17 7.00
N MET A 85 -4.11 -13.24 6.21
CA MET A 85 -3.87 -13.45 4.78
C MET A 85 -2.79 -14.52 4.51
N ASP A 86 -1.68 -14.51 5.24
CA ASP A 86 -0.58 -15.48 5.04
C ASP A 86 -1.03 -16.93 5.37
N HIS A 87 -1.95 -17.10 6.32
CA HIS A 87 -2.55 -18.40 6.66
C HIS A 87 -3.33 -19.04 5.52
N THR A 88 -3.85 -18.26 4.56
CA THR A 88 -4.50 -18.83 3.38
C THR A 88 -3.51 -19.38 2.35
N ARG A 89 -2.20 -19.28 2.63
CA ARG A 89 -1.10 -19.69 1.74
C ARG A 89 -1.24 -19.09 0.35
N PRO A 90 -1.26 -17.76 0.23
CA PRO A 90 -1.51 -17.11 -1.05
C PRO A 90 -0.44 -17.45 -2.07
N ALA A 91 -0.86 -17.48 -3.34
CA ALA A 91 0.06 -17.70 -4.44
C ALA A 91 0.89 -16.44 -4.72
N GLN A 92 2.12 -16.65 -5.18
CA GLN A 92 2.90 -15.57 -5.77
C GLN A 92 2.26 -15.18 -7.12
N GLY A 93 1.88 -13.91 -7.25
CA GLY A 93 1.30 -13.33 -8.45
C GLY A 93 2.36 -12.84 -9.45
N ASP A 94 1.88 -12.18 -10.51
CA ASP A 94 2.75 -11.53 -11.48
C ASP A 94 3.22 -10.13 -11.03
N THR A 95 4.31 -9.64 -11.62
CA THR A 95 4.87 -8.32 -11.31
C THR A 95 4.32 -7.21 -12.21
N LYS A 96 3.22 -7.43 -12.95
CA LYS A 96 2.71 -6.45 -13.93
C LYS A 96 2.26 -5.15 -13.28
N ALA A 97 1.87 -5.19 -12.01
CA ALA A 97 1.51 -3.99 -11.26
C ALA A 97 2.72 -3.06 -10.99
N ALA A 98 3.96 -3.54 -11.06
CA ALA A 98 5.13 -2.80 -10.59
C ALA A 98 5.35 -1.48 -11.34
N ALA A 99 5.41 -1.54 -12.68
CA ALA A 99 5.63 -0.37 -13.53
C ALA A 99 4.55 0.72 -13.37
N PRO A 100 3.24 0.43 -13.52
CA PRO A 100 2.21 1.47 -13.39
C PRO A 100 2.13 2.04 -11.97
N VAL A 101 2.36 1.24 -10.92
CA VAL A 101 2.41 1.75 -9.54
C VAL A 101 3.60 2.68 -9.34
N PHE A 102 4.78 2.31 -9.84
CA PHE A 102 5.96 3.17 -9.73
C PHE A 102 5.80 4.48 -10.52
N SER A 103 5.26 4.44 -11.74
CA SER A 103 4.96 5.65 -12.51
C SER A 103 3.95 6.57 -11.81
N ARG A 104 2.93 6.00 -11.15
CA ARG A 104 1.99 6.79 -10.32
C ARG A 104 2.70 7.39 -9.12
N PHE A 105 3.62 6.67 -8.48
CA PHE A 105 4.39 7.18 -7.36
C PHE A 105 5.25 8.39 -7.77
N LEU A 106 5.99 8.30 -8.88
CA LEU A 106 6.78 9.43 -9.41
C LEU A 106 5.89 10.66 -9.70
N ARG A 107 4.67 10.44 -10.21
CA ARG A 107 3.71 11.52 -10.41
C ARG A 107 3.27 12.18 -9.11
N HIS A 108 3.09 11.41 -8.03
CA HIS A 108 2.78 11.97 -6.72
C HIS A 108 3.96 12.74 -6.14
N LEU A 109 5.19 12.30 -6.36
CA LEU A 109 6.38 13.06 -5.92
C LEU A 109 6.48 14.42 -6.60
N ALA A 110 6.09 14.52 -7.88
CA ALA A 110 6.04 15.82 -8.57
C ALA A 110 5.08 16.81 -7.89
N TYR A 111 4.05 16.36 -7.18
CA TYR A 111 3.19 17.25 -6.39
C TYR A 111 3.89 17.85 -5.17
N LEU A 112 4.95 17.20 -4.66
CA LEU A 112 5.74 17.73 -3.55
C LEU A 112 6.65 18.89 -4.00
N GLU A 113 6.89 19.06 -5.30
CA GLU A 113 7.63 20.19 -5.86
C GLU A 113 6.77 21.47 -5.92
N LEU A 114 5.44 21.35 -5.79
CA LEU A 114 4.54 22.48 -5.76
C LEU A 114 4.49 23.09 -4.36
N ALA A 115 4.42 24.42 -4.29
CA ALA A 115 4.21 25.11 -3.02
C ALA A 115 2.86 24.68 -2.40
N PRO A 116 2.84 24.23 -1.14
CA PRO A 116 1.58 23.85 -0.48
C PRO A 116 0.69 25.07 -0.37
N THR A 117 -0.59 24.91 -0.70
CA THR A 117 -1.59 25.98 -0.62
C THR A 117 -2.86 25.47 0.02
N THR A 118 -3.50 26.33 0.82
CA THR A 118 -4.85 26.14 1.36
C THR A 118 -5.86 27.00 0.64
N ALA A 119 -5.46 27.68 -0.46
CA ALA A 119 -6.37 28.46 -1.27
C ALA A 119 -7.50 27.56 -1.78
N PRO A 120 -8.75 28.06 -1.77
CA PRO A 120 -9.89 27.29 -2.26
C PRO A 120 -9.66 26.95 -3.73
N LEU A 121 -9.78 25.67 -4.08
CA LEU A 121 -9.78 25.20 -5.47
C LEU A 121 -11.16 25.49 -6.06
N PRO A 122 -11.32 26.51 -6.94
CA PRO A 122 -12.63 26.95 -7.40
C PRO A 122 -13.43 25.84 -8.10
N GLU A 123 -12.75 24.95 -8.82
CA GLU A 123 -13.33 23.77 -9.47
C GLU A 123 -13.78 22.67 -8.49
N MET A 124 -13.34 22.69 -7.23
CA MET A 124 -13.81 21.77 -6.18
C MET A 124 -14.95 22.34 -5.33
N GLN A 125 -15.51 23.50 -5.68
CA GLN A 125 -16.65 24.10 -4.97
C GLN A 125 -17.88 23.18 -4.82
N TRP A 126 -17.98 22.16 -5.67
CA TRP A 126 -19.06 21.16 -5.61
C TRP A 126 -18.85 20.09 -4.53
N PHE A 127 -17.65 19.94 -3.98
CA PHE A 127 -17.42 19.06 -2.83
C PHE A 127 -17.68 19.83 -1.53
N PRO A 128 -18.69 19.45 -0.74
CA PRO A 128 -18.94 20.12 0.53
C PRO A 128 -17.67 20.01 1.40
N PRO A 129 -17.16 21.13 1.95
CA PRO A 129 -15.96 21.11 2.78
C PRO A 129 -16.20 20.18 3.98
N THR A 130 -15.32 19.21 4.18
CA THR A 130 -15.52 18.16 5.20
C THR A 130 -15.46 18.65 6.63
N ARG A 131 -15.03 19.89 6.90
CA ARG A 131 -15.29 20.64 8.14
C ARG A 131 -14.74 22.06 7.99
N ALA A 132 -15.50 23.07 8.40
CA ALA A 132 -14.89 24.34 8.79
C ALA A 132 -14.23 24.13 10.16
N VAL A 133 -12.92 24.38 10.26
CA VAL A 133 -12.25 24.49 11.56
C VAL A 133 -12.46 25.94 12.03
N ALA A 134 -13.19 26.08 13.13
CA ALA A 134 -13.39 27.36 13.83
C ALA A 134 -12.20 27.67 14.74
#